data_AF-A0A381WAQ3-F1
#
_entry.id   AF-A0A381WAQ3-F1
#
_cell.length_a   1.000
_cell.length_b   1.000
_cell.length_c   1.000
_cell.angle_alpha   90.00
_cell.angle_beta   90.00
_cell.angle_gamma   90.00
#
_symmetry.space_group_name_H-M   'P 1'
#
loop_
_entity.id
_entity.type
_entity.pdbx_description
1 polymer ?
#
loop_
_entity_poly.entity_id
_entity_poly.type
_entity_poly.pdbx_seq_one_letter_code
_entity_poly.pdbx_strand_id
1 'polypeptide(L)'
;MSWGRFFRGLPNIFVCNVPAKTIVLAAAALLCGCANQSAVQLESNLDPLEPINRPIYRFNDGFDRLLLRPIATSYKKITPSPLRTGIANFYGNFSYPVVVFNDFLQGKFLQGFADIGRFVVNSTVGVLGFFDPATDVGLRVHREDFGQTMARWGIPAGPYLVVPIIGPSTIRDGSGILVDVLGEPVWNIDDHRTRAWTFSVGFVQTRAALLAVSEQIDEAFDPYLFVREAYLQNREYLIYDGYPPENDEYFEDFENEDF
;
A
#
# COMPACT_ATOMS: atom_id res chain seq x y z
N MET A 1 -38.17 -24.01 11.89
CA MET A 1 -36.99 -24.91 11.83
C MET A 1 -35.77 -24.07 12.18
N SER A 2 -35.21 -24.28 13.37
CA SER A 2 -34.23 -23.40 14.01
C SER A 2 -32.79 -23.78 13.61
N TRP A 3 -32.00 -22.78 13.23
CA TRP A 3 -30.58 -22.84 12.80
C TRP A 3 -29.58 -23.19 13.94
N GLY A 4 -30.03 -23.86 14.99
CA GLY A 4 -29.25 -24.06 16.23
C GLY A 4 -28.37 -25.32 16.32
N ARG A 5 -28.08 -26.04 15.22
CA ARG A 5 -27.37 -27.34 15.30
C ARG A 5 -26.07 -27.47 14.51
N PHE A 6 -25.55 -26.42 13.90
CA PHE A 6 -24.34 -26.55 13.07
C PHE A 6 -23.01 -26.39 13.83
N PHE A 7 -23.00 -25.90 15.08
CA PHE A 7 -21.77 -25.56 15.81
C PHE A 7 -21.49 -26.41 17.06
N ARG A 8 -21.80 -27.71 17.05
CA ARG A 8 -21.35 -28.65 18.10
C ARG A 8 -20.24 -29.55 17.57
N GLY A 9 -19.00 -29.07 17.55
CA GLY A 9 -17.90 -29.94 17.11
C GLY A 9 -16.47 -29.39 17.00
N LEU A 10 -16.11 -28.26 17.61
CA LEU A 10 -14.71 -27.80 17.63
C LEU A 10 -14.23 -27.57 19.07
N PRO A 11 -12.98 -27.98 19.41
CA PRO A 11 -12.47 -27.93 20.77
C PRO A 11 -12.23 -26.50 21.27
N ASN A 12 -12.65 -26.25 22.51
CA ASN A 12 -12.48 -25.03 23.30
C ASN A 12 -11.00 -24.77 23.62
N ILE A 13 -10.26 -24.10 22.74
CA ILE A 13 -8.96 -23.54 23.08
C ILE A 13 -8.90 -22.10 22.53
N PHE A 14 -9.06 -21.13 23.44
CA PHE A 14 -9.05 -19.66 23.26
C PHE A 14 -10.28 -18.99 22.62
N VAL A 15 -11.42 -19.00 23.32
CA VAL A 15 -12.42 -17.93 23.20
C VAL A 15 -12.38 -17.12 24.49
N CYS A 16 -11.62 -16.02 24.48
CA CYS A 16 -11.74 -14.99 25.50
C CYS A 16 -13.07 -14.28 25.25
N ASN A 17 -14.07 -14.57 26.07
CA ASN A 17 -15.44 -14.04 25.91
C ASN A 17 -15.48 -12.59 26.39
N VAL A 18 -14.86 -11.68 25.64
CA VAL A 18 -14.90 -10.24 25.90
C VAL A 18 -16.21 -9.71 25.29
N PRO A 19 -17.13 -9.14 26.09
CA PRO A 19 -18.41 -8.68 25.55
C PRO A 19 -18.18 -7.57 24.51
N ALA A 20 -18.92 -7.57 23.41
CA ALA A 20 -18.78 -6.60 22.32
C ALA A 20 -18.83 -5.12 22.79
N LYS A 21 -19.53 -4.85 23.91
CA LYS A 21 -19.60 -3.53 24.54
C LYS A 21 -18.26 -3.05 25.12
N THR A 22 -17.40 -3.95 25.61
CA THR A 22 -16.06 -3.58 26.12
C THR A 22 -15.06 -3.34 24.99
N ILE A 23 -15.26 -3.95 23.81
CA ILE A 23 -14.42 -3.67 22.61
C ILE A 23 -14.71 -2.27 22.08
N VAL A 24 -15.98 -1.87 22.01
CA VAL A 24 -16.39 -0.53 21.55
C VAL A 24 -15.92 0.57 22.51
N LEU A 25 -16.00 0.33 23.83
CA LEU A 25 -15.48 1.28 24.84
C LEU A 25 -13.96 1.39 24.83
N ALA A 26 -13.23 0.29 24.61
CA ALA A 26 -11.78 0.32 24.48
C ALA A 26 -11.33 1.00 23.18
N ALA A 27 -12.04 0.79 22.07
CA ALA A 27 -11.79 1.47 20.80
C ALA A 27 -12.08 2.98 20.89
N ALA A 28 -13.16 3.39 21.57
CA ALA A 28 -13.47 4.80 21.81
C ALA A 28 -12.45 5.48 22.75
N ALA A 29 -11.94 4.77 23.77
CA ALA A 29 -10.90 5.27 24.65
C ALA A 29 -9.54 5.42 23.93
N LEU A 30 -9.22 4.52 22.99
CA LEU A 30 -8.04 4.64 22.12
C LEU A 30 -8.15 5.83 21.16
N LEU A 31 -9.35 6.13 20.65
CA LEU A 31 -9.58 7.28 19.75
C LEU A 31 -9.45 8.63 20.47
N CYS A 32 -9.85 8.75 21.73
CA CYS A 32 -9.64 9.98 22.52
C CYS A 32 -8.17 10.21 22.94
N GLY A 33 -7.35 9.16 22.96
CA GLY A 33 -5.92 9.25 23.27
C GLY A 33 -5.07 9.95 22.19
N CYS A 34 -5.57 10.00 20.95
CA CYS A 34 -4.88 10.63 19.81
C CYS A 34 -5.25 12.12 19.60
N ALA A 35 -6.16 12.68 20.40
CA ALA A 35 -6.61 14.07 20.24
C ALA A 35 -5.67 15.11 20.87
N ASN A 36 -4.67 14.69 21.66
CA ASN A 36 -3.69 15.58 22.27
C ASN A 36 -2.29 15.34 21.68
N GLN A 37 -2.10 15.78 20.44
CA GLN A 37 -0.77 16.15 19.98
C GLN A 37 -0.85 17.59 19.51
N SER A 38 -0.43 18.48 20.41
CA SER A 38 -0.16 19.88 20.11
C SER A 38 0.65 19.94 18.82
N ALA A 39 0.19 20.74 17.86
CA ALA A 39 0.96 21.13 16.70
C ALA A 39 2.25 21.80 17.19
N VAL A 40 3.32 21.00 17.31
CA VAL A 40 4.67 21.51 17.42
C VAL A 40 4.99 22.03 16.03
N GLN A 41 5.19 23.34 15.93
CA GLN A 41 5.75 24.01 14.75
C GLN A 41 6.91 23.17 14.20
N LEU A 42 6.70 22.62 13.01
CA LEU A 42 7.56 21.64 12.35
C LEU A 42 8.57 22.36 11.46
N GLU A 43 9.38 23.26 12.01
CA GLU A 43 10.61 23.69 11.34
C GLU A 43 11.79 22.92 11.94
N SER A 44 12.50 22.17 11.09
CA SER A 44 13.83 21.54 11.29
C SER A 44 13.96 20.11 11.84
N ASN A 45 12.95 19.23 11.66
CA ASN A 45 13.26 17.79 11.55
C ASN A 45 12.31 17.08 10.58
N LEU A 46 12.71 17.02 9.31
CA LEU A 46 11.98 16.34 8.23
C LEU A 46 11.71 14.86 8.52
N ASP A 47 12.43 14.24 9.47
CA ASP A 47 12.26 12.84 9.85
C ASP A 47 12.62 12.59 11.33
N PRO A 48 11.68 12.83 12.26
CA PRO A 48 11.91 12.64 13.70
C PRO A 48 12.27 11.19 14.08
N LEU A 49 11.97 10.22 13.22
CA LEU A 49 12.17 8.79 13.44
C LEU A 49 13.40 8.25 12.69
N GLU A 50 14.24 9.11 12.10
CA GLU A 50 15.47 8.73 11.40
C GLU A 50 16.36 7.74 12.18
N PRO A 51 16.58 7.89 13.51
CA PRO A 51 17.39 6.94 14.29
C PRO A 51 16.82 5.52 14.34
N ILE A 52 15.51 5.37 14.14
CA ILE A 52 14.81 4.08 14.08
C ILE A 52 14.72 3.59 12.63
N ASN A 53 14.44 4.50 11.72
CA ASN A 53 14.21 4.23 10.31
C ASN A 53 15.47 3.76 9.59
N ARG A 54 16.64 4.39 9.81
CA ARG A 54 17.89 4.00 9.15
C ARG A 54 18.33 2.57 9.48
N PRO A 55 18.34 2.11 10.74
CA PRO A 55 18.61 0.70 11.05
C PRO A 55 17.65 -0.27 10.38
N ILE A 56 16.35 0.02 10.39
CA ILE A 56 15.34 -0.85 9.73
C ILE A 56 15.55 -0.85 8.21
N TYR A 57 15.86 0.31 7.62
CA TYR A 57 16.23 0.41 6.21
C TYR A 57 17.42 -0.48 5.88
N ARG A 58 18.49 -0.45 6.68
CA ARG A 58 19.66 -1.34 6.50
C ARG A 58 19.29 -2.81 6.63
N PHE A 59 18.40 -3.16 7.54
CA PHE A 59 17.88 -4.52 7.65
C PHE A 59 17.11 -4.93 6.38
N ASN A 60 16.21 -4.07 5.89
CA ASN A 60 15.44 -4.31 4.67
C ASN A 60 16.35 -4.44 3.43
N ASP A 61 17.34 -3.56 3.27
CA ASP A 61 18.31 -3.61 2.17
C ASP A 61 19.17 -4.88 2.25
N GLY A 62 19.66 -5.24 3.45
CA GLY A 62 20.39 -6.50 3.65
C GLY A 62 19.54 -7.73 3.30
N PHE A 63 18.28 -7.76 3.73
CA PHE A 63 17.33 -8.82 3.39
C PHE A 63 17.03 -8.87 1.88
N ASP A 64 16.86 -7.71 1.24
CA ASP A 64 16.65 -7.61 -0.20
C ASP A 64 17.83 -8.19 -0.98
N ARG A 65 19.04 -7.72 -0.69
CA ARG A 65 20.27 -8.13 -1.37
C ARG A 65 20.57 -9.63 -1.17
N LEU A 66 20.27 -10.17 0.01
CA LEU A 66 20.53 -11.57 0.35
C LEU A 66 19.50 -12.53 -0.27
N LEU A 67 18.22 -12.17 -0.27
CA LEU A 67 17.13 -13.10 -0.60
C LEU A 67 16.26 -12.62 -1.75
N LEU A 68 15.67 -11.42 -1.65
CA LEU A 68 14.63 -11.01 -2.59
C LEU A 68 15.17 -10.70 -3.98
N ARG A 69 16.28 -9.95 -4.06
CA ARG A 69 16.93 -9.57 -5.32
C ARG A 69 17.43 -10.79 -6.12
N PRO A 70 18.09 -11.80 -5.52
CA PRO A 70 18.42 -13.04 -6.23
C PRO A 70 17.19 -13.80 -6.74
N ILE A 71 16.13 -13.91 -5.95
CA ILE A 71 14.88 -14.59 -6.34
C ILE A 71 14.21 -13.85 -7.49
N ALA A 72 14.06 -12.53 -7.38
CA ALA A 72 13.47 -11.67 -8.40
C ALA A 72 14.29 -11.68 -9.71
N THR A 73 15.62 -11.70 -9.62
CA THR A 73 16.51 -11.79 -10.79
C THR A 73 16.35 -13.14 -11.48
N SER A 74 16.28 -14.23 -10.71
CA SER A 74 16.04 -15.59 -11.24
C SER A 74 14.69 -15.67 -11.93
N TYR A 75 13.64 -15.13 -11.29
CA TYR A 75 12.30 -15.02 -11.87
C TYR A 75 12.31 -14.23 -13.20
N LYS A 76 12.95 -13.05 -13.23
CA LYS A 76 13.10 -12.24 -14.46
C LYS A 76 13.83 -12.98 -15.57
N LYS A 77 14.80 -13.85 -15.22
CA LYS A 77 15.58 -14.65 -16.18
C LYS A 77 14.78 -15.81 -16.78
N ILE A 78 13.97 -16.51 -15.98
CA ILE A 78 13.21 -17.69 -16.45
C ILE A 78 11.85 -17.34 -17.06
N THR A 79 11.29 -16.18 -16.72
CA THR A 79 9.95 -15.76 -17.15
C THR A 79 10.02 -14.68 -18.24
N PRO A 80 9.57 -14.98 -19.48
CA PRO A 80 9.55 -14.01 -20.58
C PRO A 80 8.70 -12.77 -20.26
N SER A 81 9.03 -11.64 -20.90
CA SER A 81 8.34 -10.37 -20.64
C SER A 81 6.82 -10.43 -20.77
N PRO A 82 6.22 -11.04 -21.82
CA PRO A 82 4.76 -11.10 -21.94
C PRO A 82 4.09 -11.83 -20.77
N LEU A 83 4.72 -12.91 -20.29
CA LEU A 83 4.21 -13.67 -19.15
C LEU A 83 4.36 -12.88 -17.85
N ARG A 84 5.48 -12.17 -17.64
CA ARG A 84 5.64 -11.28 -16.48
C ARG A 84 4.62 -10.15 -16.49
N THR A 85 4.34 -9.54 -17.64
CA THR A 85 3.31 -8.51 -17.78
C THR A 85 1.94 -9.07 -17.44
N GLY A 86 1.59 -10.26 -17.97
CA GLY A 86 0.29 -10.87 -17.67
C GLY A 86 0.12 -11.25 -16.20
N ILE A 87 1.19 -11.72 -15.55
CA ILE A 87 1.19 -11.96 -14.10
C ILE A 87 1.01 -10.64 -13.33
N ALA A 88 1.71 -9.57 -13.72
CA ALA A 88 1.55 -8.25 -13.11
C ALA A 88 0.10 -7.75 -13.22
N ASN A 89 -0.50 -7.87 -14.41
CA ASN A 89 -1.89 -7.48 -14.66
C ASN A 89 -2.87 -8.31 -13.82
N PHE A 90 -2.64 -9.63 -13.73
CA PHE A 90 -3.47 -10.51 -12.90
C PHE A 90 -3.47 -10.05 -11.44
N TYR A 91 -2.29 -9.80 -10.84
CA TYR A 91 -2.21 -9.33 -9.46
C TYR A 91 -2.80 -7.92 -9.28
N GLY A 92 -2.63 -7.04 -10.27
CA GLY A 92 -3.26 -5.72 -10.29
C GLY A 92 -4.79 -5.82 -10.31
N ASN A 93 -5.34 -6.69 -11.15
CA ASN A 93 -6.79 -6.94 -11.23
C ASN A 93 -7.34 -7.65 -9.99
N PHE A 94 -6.57 -8.59 -9.43
CA PHE A 94 -6.92 -9.33 -8.22
C PHE A 94 -7.08 -8.42 -7.00
N SER A 95 -6.22 -7.40 -6.89
CA SER A 95 -6.23 -6.42 -5.78
C SER A 95 -7.16 -5.22 -6.07
N TYR A 96 -7.66 -5.09 -7.30
CA TYR A 96 -8.47 -3.96 -7.78
C TYR A 96 -9.76 -3.68 -6.99
N PRO A 97 -10.45 -4.68 -6.39
CA PRO A 97 -11.61 -4.41 -5.54
C PRO A 97 -11.30 -3.46 -4.36
N VAL A 98 -10.07 -3.46 -3.84
CA VAL A 98 -9.63 -2.53 -2.78
C VAL A 98 -9.59 -1.09 -3.31
N VAL A 99 -9.15 -0.89 -4.55
CA VAL A 99 -9.15 0.41 -5.24
C VAL A 99 -10.58 0.94 -5.36
N VAL A 100 -11.48 0.11 -5.91
CA VAL A 100 -12.92 0.45 -6.05
C VAL A 100 -13.54 0.83 -4.72
N PHE A 101 -13.22 0.09 -3.65
CA PHE A 101 -13.74 0.39 -2.33
C PHE A 101 -13.26 1.76 -1.83
N ASN A 102 -11.97 2.06 -2.00
CA ASN A 102 -11.40 3.34 -1.61
C ASN A 102 -11.90 4.51 -2.48
N ASP A 103 -12.16 4.32 -3.78
CA ASP A 103 -12.80 5.32 -4.64
C ASP A 103 -14.11 5.82 -4.03
N PHE A 104 -14.97 4.89 -3.61
CA PHE A 104 -16.25 5.23 -3.02
C PHE A 104 -16.10 5.88 -1.65
N LEU A 105 -15.15 5.41 -0.82
CA LEU A 105 -14.88 6.05 0.48
C LEU A 105 -14.32 7.47 0.33
N GLN A 106 -13.63 7.77 -0.76
CA GLN A 106 -13.14 9.10 -1.09
C GLN A 106 -14.20 10.00 -1.75
N GLY A 107 -15.36 9.43 -2.09
CA GLY A 107 -16.46 10.11 -2.79
C GLY A 107 -16.24 10.26 -4.31
N LYS A 108 -15.27 9.54 -4.88
CA LYS A 108 -14.94 9.56 -6.32
C LYS A 108 -15.86 8.63 -7.12
N PHE A 109 -17.17 8.86 -7.09
CA PHE A 109 -18.15 7.92 -7.68
C PHE A 109 -17.94 7.62 -9.16
N LEU A 110 -17.62 8.62 -9.99
CA LEU A 110 -17.37 8.42 -11.42
C LEU A 110 -16.14 7.52 -11.65
N GLN A 111 -15.08 7.72 -10.87
CA GLN A 111 -13.89 6.89 -10.87
C GLN A 111 -14.22 5.47 -10.42
N GLY A 112 -14.90 5.31 -9.29
CA GLY A 112 -15.30 4.00 -8.76
C GLY A 112 -16.14 3.17 -9.74
N PHE A 113 -17.07 3.78 -10.47
CA PHE A 113 -17.81 3.06 -11.52
C PHE A 113 -16.96 2.72 -12.74
N ALA A 114 -16.04 3.59 -13.16
CA ALA A 114 -15.08 3.27 -14.22
C ALA A 114 -14.18 2.10 -13.81
N ASP A 115 -13.78 2.07 -12.54
CA ASP A 115 -12.90 1.05 -11.96
C ASP A 115 -13.59 -0.30 -11.77
N ILE A 116 -14.89 -0.30 -11.43
CA ILE A 116 -15.74 -1.50 -11.53
C ILE A 116 -15.74 -2.00 -12.97
N GLY A 117 -15.96 -1.11 -13.94
CA GLY A 117 -15.96 -1.46 -15.36
C GLY A 117 -14.64 -2.11 -15.78
N ARG A 118 -13.51 -1.53 -15.35
CA ARG A 118 -12.17 -2.03 -15.61
C ARG A 118 -11.96 -3.42 -15.01
N PHE A 119 -12.32 -3.62 -13.75
CA PHE A 119 -12.25 -4.92 -13.09
C PHE A 119 -13.10 -5.98 -13.83
N VAL A 120 -14.32 -5.64 -14.22
CA VAL A 120 -15.22 -6.58 -14.94
C VAL A 120 -14.65 -6.94 -16.31
N VAL A 121 -14.20 -5.96 -17.09
CA VAL A 121 -13.63 -6.17 -18.43
C VAL A 121 -12.36 -7.01 -18.36
N ASN A 122 -11.45 -6.70 -17.45
CA ASN A 122 -10.21 -7.45 -17.28
C ASN A 122 -10.46 -8.85 -16.72
N SER A 123 -11.41 -9.01 -15.79
CA SER A 123 -11.74 -10.32 -15.24
C SER A 123 -12.42 -11.25 -16.26
N THR A 124 -13.21 -10.70 -17.18
CA THR A 124 -13.96 -11.47 -18.19
C THR A 124 -13.19 -11.62 -19.50
N VAL A 125 -13.05 -10.53 -20.25
CA VAL A 125 -12.37 -10.49 -21.56
C VAL A 125 -10.87 -10.65 -21.38
N GLY A 126 -10.31 -10.06 -20.32
CA GLY A 126 -8.88 -10.14 -20.01
C GLY A 126 -8.42 -11.44 -19.36
N VAL A 127 -9.28 -12.47 -19.26
CA VAL A 127 -8.96 -13.78 -18.66
C VAL A 127 -8.46 -13.61 -17.21
N LEU A 128 -9.36 -13.24 -16.30
CA LEU A 128 -9.06 -12.96 -14.88
C LEU A 128 -8.07 -11.81 -14.66
N GLY A 129 -7.87 -10.97 -15.66
CA GLY A 129 -6.94 -9.84 -15.64
C GLY A 129 -5.53 -10.20 -16.13
N PHE A 130 -5.30 -11.36 -16.72
CA PHE A 130 -4.01 -11.66 -17.35
C PHE A 130 -3.73 -10.72 -18.53
N PHE A 131 -4.75 -10.35 -19.29
CA PHE A 131 -4.71 -9.30 -20.30
C PHE A 131 -5.45 -8.05 -19.80
N ASP A 132 -5.11 -6.90 -20.39
CA ASP A 132 -5.67 -5.60 -20.01
C ASP A 132 -6.46 -4.92 -21.14
N PRO A 133 -7.56 -5.52 -21.63
CA PRO A 133 -8.41 -4.90 -22.66
C PRO A 133 -9.15 -3.66 -22.14
N ALA A 134 -9.26 -3.45 -20.82
CA ALA A 134 -9.88 -2.27 -20.26
C ALA A 134 -9.15 -0.97 -20.68
N THR A 135 -7.81 -1.02 -20.73
CA THR A 135 -7.01 0.12 -21.20
C THR A 135 -7.31 0.46 -22.66
N ASP A 136 -7.47 -0.57 -23.52
CA ASP A 136 -7.73 -0.38 -24.95
C ASP A 136 -9.09 0.27 -25.23
N VAL A 137 -10.07 0.08 -24.33
CA VAL A 137 -11.40 0.72 -24.40
C VAL A 137 -11.48 2.05 -23.63
N GLY A 138 -10.35 2.56 -23.15
CA GLY A 138 -10.23 3.89 -22.53
C GLY A 138 -10.49 3.95 -21.03
N LEU A 139 -10.61 2.81 -20.35
CA LEU A 139 -10.72 2.77 -18.88
C LEU A 139 -9.32 2.88 -18.28
N ARG A 140 -9.00 4.03 -17.67
CA ARG A 140 -7.69 4.28 -17.07
C ARG A 140 -7.47 3.43 -15.82
N VAL A 141 -6.21 3.16 -15.50
CA VAL A 141 -5.82 2.55 -14.21
C VAL A 141 -5.82 3.64 -13.15
N HIS A 142 -6.47 3.38 -12.02
CA HIS A 142 -6.31 4.18 -10.81
C HIS A 142 -5.64 3.34 -9.71
N ARG A 143 -5.10 4.03 -8.72
CA ARG A 143 -4.41 3.42 -7.57
C ARG A 143 -4.88 4.12 -6.31
N GLU A 144 -5.88 3.54 -5.66
CA GLU A 144 -6.43 4.05 -4.42
C GLU A 144 -6.20 3.07 -3.29
N ASP A 145 -5.85 3.61 -2.13
CA ASP A 145 -5.59 2.86 -0.91
C ASP A 145 -6.19 3.58 0.29
N PHE A 146 -6.28 2.88 1.43
CA PHE A 146 -6.90 3.44 2.62
C PHE A 146 -6.09 4.60 3.21
N GLY A 147 -4.78 4.66 2.95
CA GLY A 147 -3.95 5.82 3.30
C GLY A 147 -4.39 7.09 2.59
N GLN A 148 -4.68 7.00 1.28
CA GLN A 148 -5.25 8.10 0.49
C GLN A 148 -6.66 8.45 0.95
N THR A 149 -7.48 7.44 1.27
CA THR A 149 -8.80 7.67 1.88
C THR A 149 -8.68 8.47 3.16
N MET A 150 -7.79 8.09 4.08
CA MET A 150 -7.55 8.85 5.30
C MET A 150 -7.06 10.29 5.02
N ALA A 151 -6.20 10.48 4.02
CA ALA A 151 -5.76 11.80 3.58
C ALA A 151 -6.95 12.67 3.12
N ARG A 152 -7.85 12.10 2.32
CA ARG A 152 -9.08 12.76 1.84
C ARG A 152 -9.98 13.23 2.98
N TRP A 153 -9.99 12.50 4.10
CA TRP A 153 -10.74 12.84 5.31
C TRP A 153 -9.96 13.71 6.31
N GLY A 154 -8.82 14.27 5.90
CA GLY A 154 -8.05 15.24 6.68
C GLY A 154 -7.13 14.63 7.73
N ILE A 155 -6.89 13.31 7.70
CA ILE A 155 -5.91 12.68 8.58
C ILE A 155 -4.50 13.01 8.05
N PRO A 156 -3.65 13.69 8.85
CA PRO A 156 -2.31 14.06 8.42
C PRO A 156 -1.44 12.80 8.26
N ALA A 157 -0.41 12.87 7.42
CA ALA A 157 0.48 11.73 7.18
C ALA A 157 1.19 11.25 8.48
N GLY A 158 1.54 12.20 9.36
CA GLY A 158 2.40 11.94 10.51
C GLY A 158 3.86 11.74 10.09
N PRO A 159 4.74 11.37 11.03
CA PRO A 159 6.16 11.17 10.73
C PRO A 159 6.37 10.03 9.73
N TYR A 160 7.41 10.18 8.91
CA TYR A 160 7.91 9.11 8.07
C TYR A 160 8.44 7.96 8.92
N LEU A 161 8.19 6.73 8.48
CA LEU A 161 8.71 5.54 9.11
C LEU A 161 9.08 4.47 8.08
N VAL A 162 10.06 3.64 8.39
CA VAL A 162 10.36 2.45 7.61
C VAL A 162 9.78 1.22 8.29
N VAL A 163 8.89 0.52 7.59
CA VAL A 163 8.30 -0.73 8.06
C VAL A 163 9.24 -1.89 7.69
N PRO A 164 9.56 -2.81 8.62
CA PRO A 164 10.36 -3.99 8.31
C PRO A 164 9.73 -4.79 7.17
N ILE A 165 10.54 -5.20 6.19
CA ILE A 165 10.22 -5.96 4.97
C ILE A 165 9.31 -5.23 3.97
N ILE A 166 8.39 -4.39 4.43
CA ILE A 166 7.43 -3.66 3.58
C ILE A 166 8.08 -2.43 2.95
N GLY A 167 8.85 -1.65 3.72
CA GLY A 167 9.60 -0.49 3.21
C GLY A 167 9.08 0.87 3.69
N PRO A 168 9.24 1.94 2.89
CA PRO A 168 8.94 3.32 3.29
C PRO A 168 7.44 3.54 3.51
N SER A 169 7.08 4.27 4.56
CA SER A 169 5.69 4.58 4.93
C SER A 169 5.59 5.90 5.70
N THR A 170 4.38 6.40 5.91
CA THR A 170 4.06 7.33 7.00
C THR A 170 3.24 6.61 8.08
N ILE A 171 2.98 7.23 9.24
CA ILE A 171 2.11 6.65 10.26
C ILE A 171 0.70 6.40 9.70
N ARG A 172 0.15 7.37 8.96
CA ARG A 172 -1.15 7.23 8.29
C ARG A 172 -1.10 6.13 7.23
N ASP A 173 -0.15 6.19 6.32
CA ASP A 173 -0.12 5.23 5.22
C ASP A 173 0.18 3.81 5.72
N GLY A 174 0.94 3.68 6.82
CA GLY A 174 1.24 2.40 7.45
C GLY A 174 0.03 1.75 8.12
N SER A 175 -0.82 2.55 8.76
CA SER A 175 -2.12 2.06 9.25
C SER A 175 -3.09 1.78 8.10
N GLY A 176 -2.99 2.53 6.99
CA GLY A 176 -3.72 2.30 5.74
C GLY A 176 -3.44 0.91 5.18
N ILE A 177 -2.16 0.56 5.06
CA ILE A 177 -1.71 -0.77 4.62
C ILE A 177 -2.37 -1.88 5.44
N LEU A 178 -2.52 -1.74 6.76
CA LEU A 178 -3.18 -2.77 7.58
C LEU A 178 -4.66 -2.97 7.18
N VAL A 179 -5.37 -1.89 6.89
CA VAL A 179 -6.77 -1.95 6.46
C VAL A 179 -6.89 -2.57 5.07
N ASP A 180 -6.06 -2.11 4.14
CA ASP A 180 -6.04 -2.64 2.77
C ASP A 180 -5.68 -4.13 2.76
N VAL A 181 -4.67 -4.54 3.52
CA VAL A 181 -4.29 -5.95 3.69
C VAL A 181 -5.47 -6.78 4.19
N LEU A 182 -6.28 -6.31 5.13
CA LEU A 182 -7.46 -7.05 5.59
C LEU A 182 -8.57 -7.12 4.53
N GLY A 183 -8.63 -6.14 3.62
CA GLY A 183 -9.55 -6.11 2.48
C GLY A 183 -9.12 -6.94 1.28
N GLU A 184 -7.84 -7.31 1.20
CA GLU A 184 -7.28 -8.07 0.08
C GLU A 184 -7.96 -9.45 -0.07
N PRO A 185 -8.42 -9.83 -1.28
CA PRO A 185 -9.07 -11.12 -1.51
C PRO A 185 -8.18 -12.33 -1.15
N VAL A 186 -6.86 -12.16 -1.12
CA VAL A 186 -5.89 -13.22 -0.78
C VAL A 186 -6.16 -13.84 0.61
N TRP A 187 -6.67 -13.07 1.56
CA TRP A 187 -6.91 -13.56 2.93
C TRP A 187 -8.16 -14.42 3.06
N ASN A 188 -9.07 -14.33 2.09
CA ASN A 188 -10.27 -15.17 2.01
C ASN A 188 -9.99 -16.56 1.39
N ILE A 189 -8.74 -16.88 1.05
CA ILE A 189 -8.32 -18.21 0.60
C ILE A 189 -8.18 -19.12 1.83
N ASP A 190 -9.04 -20.14 1.94
CA ASP A 190 -9.07 -21.09 3.06
C ASP A 190 -7.79 -21.93 3.15
N ASP A 191 -7.26 -22.38 2.01
CA ASP A 191 -6.05 -23.19 1.99
C ASP A 191 -4.81 -22.31 2.22
N HIS A 192 -4.20 -22.48 3.40
CA HIS A 192 -3.01 -21.73 3.81
C HIS A 192 -1.85 -21.85 2.82
N ARG A 193 -1.70 -23.00 2.16
CA ARG A 193 -0.62 -23.24 1.21
C ARG A 193 -0.86 -22.43 -0.07
N THR A 194 -2.05 -22.52 -0.65
CA THR A 194 -2.47 -21.68 -1.79
C THR A 194 -2.32 -20.20 -1.45
N ARG A 195 -2.79 -19.76 -0.28
CA ARG A 195 -2.68 -18.36 0.16
C ARG A 195 -1.22 -17.89 0.22
N ALA A 196 -0.35 -18.66 0.86
CA ALA A 196 1.07 -18.33 0.97
C ALA A 196 1.75 -18.28 -0.41
N TRP A 197 1.41 -19.21 -1.31
CA TRP A 197 1.91 -19.20 -2.68
C TRP A 197 1.45 -17.99 -3.48
N THR A 198 0.15 -17.66 -3.45
CA THR A 198 -0.41 -16.50 -4.12
C THR A 198 0.26 -15.22 -3.65
N PHE A 199 0.41 -15.03 -2.33
CA PHE A 199 1.12 -13.88 -1.78
C PHE A 199 2.58 -13.83 -2.22
N SER A 200 3.31 -14.95 -2.11
CA SER A 200 4.74 -15.00 -2.40
C SER A 200 5.05 -14.72 -3.87
N VAL A 201 4.25 -15.26 -4.80
CA VAL A 201 4.43 -15.02 -6.24
C VAL A 201 4.16 -13.55 -6.58
N GLY A 202 3.11 -12.95 -6.01
CA GLY A 202 2.81 -11.53 -6.19
C GLY A 202 3.94 -10.64 -5.66
N PHE A 203 4.48 -10.98 -4.49
CA PHE A 203 5.60 -10.28 -3.89
C PHE A 203 6.87 -10.33 -4.76
N VAL A 204 7.23 -11.53 -5.26
CA VAL A 204 8.39 -11.71 -6.16
C VAL A 204 8.17 -10.97 -7.48
N GLN A 205 6.97 -11.01 -8.04
CA GLN A 205 6.59 -10.29 -9.25
C GLN A 205 6.79 -8.78 -9.07
N THR A 206 6.27 -8.20 -7.99
CA THR A 206 6.42 -6.77 -7.67
C THR A 206 7.90 -6.41 -7.52
N ARG A 207 8.67 -7.22 -6.77
CA ARG A 207 10.10 -6.96 -6.62
C ARG A 207 10.85 -7.03 -7.94
N ALA A 208 10.51 -7.99 -8.81
CA ALA A 208 11.11 -8.14 -10.13
C ALA A 208 10.84 -6.94 -11.05
N ALA A 209 9.67 -6.29 -10.93
CA ALA A 209 9.36 -5.06 -11.63
C ALA A 209 10.25 -3.88 -11.18
N LEU A 210 10.66 -3.88 -9.91
CA LEU A 210 11.49 -2.83 -9.30
C LEU A 210 13.00 -3.03 -9.49
N LEU A 211 13.46 -4.13 -10.10
CA LEU A 211 14.88 -4.41 -10.28
C LEU A 211 15.60 -3.30 -11.07
N ALA A 212 14.94 -2.74 -12.10
CA ALA A 212 15.53 -1.68 -12.93
C ALA A 212 15.75 -0.36 -12.17
N VAL A 213 14.92 -0.06 -11.17
CA VAL A 213 15.04 1.15 -10.35
C VAL A 213 16.08 0.95 -9.24
N SER A 214 16.36 -0.29 -8.87
CA SER A 214 17.27 -0.60 -7.74
C SER A 214 18.71 -0.19 -8.03
N GLU A 215 19.15 -0.24 -9.28
CA GLU A 215 20.49 0.20 -9.67
C GLU A 215 20.69 1.70 -9.42
N GLN A 216 19.67 2.53 -9.72
CA GLN A 216 19.71 3.97 -9.48
C GLN A 216 19.74 4.30 -7.98
N ILE A 217 19.00 3.53 -7.17
CA ILE A 217 19.00 3.70 -5.71
C ILE A 217 20.36 3.35 -5.12
N ASP A 218 21.01 2.29 -5.63
CA ASP A 218 22.31 1.83 -5.13
C ASP A 218 23.46 2.80 -5.47
N GLU A 219 23.32 3.60 -6.54
CA GLU A 219 24.29 4.62 -6.98
C GLU A 219 24.13 5.96 -6.26
N ALA A 220 23.00 6.19 -5.56
CA ALA A 220 22.76 7.43 -4.82
C ALA A 220 23.75 7.60 -3.65
N PHE A 221 24.10 8.86 -3.34
CA PHE A 221 25.00 9.18 -2.23
C PHE A 221 24.42 8.75 -0.86
N ASP A 222 23.13 9.01 -0.64
CA ASP A 222 22.38 8.49 0.51
C ASP A 222 21.12 7.78 0.00
N PRO A 223 21.16 6.44 -0.21
CA PRO A 223 20.03 5.65 -0.69
C PRO A 223 18.80 5.76 0.21
N TYR A 224 18.99 5.92 1.53
CA TYR A 224 17.88 6.06 2.47
C TYR A 224 17.11 7.35 2.23
N LEU A 225 17.82 8.48 2.15
CA LEU A 225 17.20 9.77 1.88
C LEU A 225 16.53 9.79 0.51
N PHE A 226 17.19 9.24 -0.52
CA PHE A 226 16.62 9.14 -1.86
C PHE A 226 15.28 8.39 -1.86
N VAL A 227 15.21 7.22 -1.21
CA VAL A 227 13.97 6.43 -1.11
C VAL A 227 12.91 7.15 -0.30
N ARG A 228 13.28 7.86 0.79
CA ARG A 228 12.35 8.64 1.60
C ARG A 228 11.68 9.75 0.78
N GLU A 229 12.48 10.58 0.12
CA GLU A 229 11.96 11.71 -0.66
C GLU A 229 11.13 11.23 -1.85
N ALA A 230 11.61 10.22 -2.58
CA ALA A 230 10.86 9.62 -3.67
C ALA A 230 9.51 9.04 -3.21
N TYR A 231 9.47 8.42 -2.03
CA TYR A 231 8.23 7.93 -1.44
C TYR A 231 7.27 9.08 -1.08
N LEU A 232 7.74 10.10 -0.36
CA LEU A 232 6.90 11.22 0.09
C LEU A 232 6.32 11.98 -1.11
N GLN A 233 7.15 12.28 -2.11
CA GLN A 233 6.72 12.92 -3.36
C GLN A 233 5.71 12.06 -4.12
N ASN A 234 5.94 10.74 -4.22
CA ASN A 234 4.99 9.86 -4.87
C ASN A 234 3.65 9.76 -4.13
N ARG A 235 3.67 9.76 -2.78
CA ARG A 235 2.45 9.76 -1.98
C ARG A 235 1.64 11.03 -2.16
N GLU A 236 2.30 12.19 -2.17
CA GLU A 236 1.64 13.45 -2.44
C GLU A 236 0.99 13.46 -3.83
N TYR A 237 1.73 13.02 -4.85
CA TYR A 237 1.20 12.86 -6.21
C TYR A 237 -0.06 11.97 -6.25
N LEU A 238 -0.08 10.85 -5.52
CA LEU A 238 -1.23 9.95 -5.48
C LEU A 238 -2.43 10.58 -4.77
N ILE A 239 -2.22 11.19 -3.60
CA ILE A 239 -3.28 11.83 -2.79
C ILE A 239 -4.03 12.91 -3.58
N TYR A 240 -3.32 13.63 -4.45
CA TYR A 240 -3.86 14.71 -5.27
C TYR A 240 -4.16 14.30 -6.71
N ASP A 241 -4.31 13.00 -7.00
CA ASP A 241 -4.69 12.50 -8.33
C ASP A 241 -3.78 12.99 -9.48
N GLY A 242 -2.51 13.22 -9.16
CA GLY A 242 -1.49 13.73 -10.07
C GLY A 242 -1.37 15.25 -10.19
N TYR A 243 -2.14 16.01 -9.40
CA TYR A 243 -2.11 17.47 -9.37
C TYR A 243 -1.82 17.98 -7.95
N PRO A 244 -0.62 17.70 -7.40
CA PRO A 244 -0.25 18.22 -6.08
C PRO A 244 -0.27 19.76 -6.10
N PRO A 245 -0.67 20.40 -4.98
CA PRO A 245 -0.57 21.85 -4.86
C PRO A 245 0.88 22.28 -5.05
N GLU A 246 1.10 23.38 -5.76
CA GLU A 246 2.45 23.95 -5.88
C GLU A 246 2.91 24.38 -4.48
N ASN A 247 4.13 23.98 -4.13
CA ASN A 247 4.74 24.38 -2.86
C ASN A 247 5.28 25.81 -3.06
N ASP A 248 4.50 26.81 -2.64
CA ASP A 248 4.86 28.23 -2.68
C ASP A 248 6.15 28.53 -1.88
N GLU A 249 6.46 27.73 -0.85
CA GLU A 249 7.62 27.87 0.04
C GLU A 249 8.95 27.63 -0.70
N TYR A 250 8.99 26.68 -1.64
CA TYR A 250 10.18 26.49 -2.51
C TYR A 250 10.39 27.70 -3.44
N PHE A 251 9.32 28.29 -3.97
CA PHE A 251 9.43 29.45 -4.85
C PHE A 251 9.79 30.73 -4.10
N GLU A 252 9.34 30.89 -2.85
CA GLU A 252 9.74 32.01 -2.00
C GLU A 252 11.25 31.98 -1.68
N ASP A 253 11.84 30.80 -1.44
CA ASP A 253 13.30 30.68 -1.27
C ASP A 253 14.06 31.05 -2.57
N PHE A 254 13.54 30.67 -3.75
CA PHE A 254 14.15 31.05 -5.03
C PHE A 254 13.97 32.55 -5.36
N GLU A 255 12.81 33.15 -5.06
CA GLU A 255 12.59 34.59 -5.25
C GLU A 255 13.40 35.45 -4.28
N ASN A 256 13.69 34.94 -3.07
CA ASN A 256 14.54 35.61 -2.10
C ASN A 256 16.05 35.41 -2.35
N GLU A 257 16.44 34.54 -3.30
CA GLU A 257 17.85 34.36 -3.72
C GLU A 257 18.25 35.21 -4.94
N ASP A 258 17.32 35.93 -5.57
CA ASP A 258 17.62 36.90 -6.63
C ASP A 258 17.84 38.33 -6.07
N PHE A 259 19.13 38.63 -5.83
CA PHE A 259 19.81 39.95 -5.68
C PHE A 259 19.66 40.79 -4.38
#